data_AF-A0A7R9M3U8-F1
#
_entry.id   AF-A0A7R9M3U8-F1
#
_cell.length_a   1.000
_cell.length_b   1.000
_cell.length_c   1.000
_cell.angle_alpha   90.00
_cell.angle_beta   90.00
_cell.angle_gamma   90.00
#
_symmetry.space_group_name_H-M   'P 1'
#
loop_
_entity.id
_entity.type
_entity.pdbx_description
1 polymer ?
#
loop_
_entity_poly.entity_id
_entity_poly.type
_entity_poly.pdbx_seq_one_letter_code
_entity_poly.pdbx_strand_id
1 'polypeptide(L)'
;MTTLIANSFQYYWRDVWLESGDQRVVQRLPGFGSGLQTPILAVLIYLVLVLKVIPDRMRHREPLELRYPIMCYNILLVLINGFYFFHELLALDFGRKLIADFKIPPDTEWSPGVHWELKLVYAYYMTKIMDFMDTVFFALRKRHRQITFLHLYHHSVVAVLAWLAIWYRFNMQPLRLFIMLNSFVHTVMYGYYALSAMGKGVQKYLWWKRYITQLQLVQFVVFIAYGVMVELQGVPFPPESYSFKSAESDTCGMRNKNDVVKKKSKIIGAKGFGRIVGGEDAKPHEFPWLVSFQIYLPKRDRIEHFCGGSIISDRWIITAAHCFDKFRKPEDWKKMVVKMGTNQINDTRAFNHTISKVVIHDKWNVSTQSNDIALAMLKQQIIFKTDANQYMINTVCLAEKGHEPTGYFTVAGFGQLGEHESKAENLQKLVVPLYDHKKCTENYKKYVKLSDTNFCAGGQGDHDTCMVWCHLDCPALK
;
A
#
# COMPACT_ATOMS: atom_id res chain seq x y z
N MET A 1 -12.22 16.97 38.87
CA MET A 1 -11.31 15.83 39.19
C MET A 1 -11.86 14.51 38.68
N THR A 2 -13.13 14.18 38.96
CA THR A 2 -13.81 12.95 38.47
C THR A 2 -13.88 12.84 36.94
N THR A 3 -14.15 13.93 36.23
CA THR A 3 -14.17 13.98 34.75
C THR A 3 -12.79 13.80 34.12
N LEU A 4 -11.73 14.37 34.73
CA LEU A 4 -10.36 14.20 34.25
C LEU A 4 -9.89 12.74 34.40
N ILE A 5 -10.20 12.10 35.54
CA ILE A 5 -9.87 10.69 35.78
C ILE A 5 -10.65 9.79 34.81
N ALA A 6 -11.95 10.03 34.62
CA ALA A 6 -12.76 9.27 33.68
C ALA A 6 -12.26 9.40 32.22
N ASN A 7 -11.92 10.62 31.79
CA ASN A 7 -11.39 10.87 30.44
C ASN A 7 -10.00 10.26 30.26
N SER A 8 -9.13 10.34 31.29
CA SER A 8 -7.81 9.71 31.25
C SER A 8 -7.93 8.19 31.17
N PHE A 9 -8.83 7.61 31.96
CA PHE A 9 -9.11 6.18 31.90
C PHE A 9 -9.60 5.77 30.51
N GLN A 10 -10.59 6.48 29.96
CA GLN A 10 -11.10 6.21 28.62
C GLN A 10 -10.00 6.31 27.54
N TYR A 11 -9.13 7.31 27.64
CA TYR A 11 -8.02 7.50 26.71
C TYR A 11 -7.04 6.31 26.74
N TYR A 12 -6.50 5.96 27.91
CA TYR A 12 -5.52 4.87 28.03
C TYR A 12 -6.13 3.48 27.82
N TRP A 13 -7.42 3.32 28.14
CA TRP A 13 -8.10 2.04 28.07
C TRP A 13 -8.68 1.74 26.69
N ARG A 14 -8.92 2.76 25.86
CA ARG A 14 -9.52 2.61 24.53
C ARG A 14 -8.87 3.48 23.48
N ASP A 15 -8.89 4.80 23.64
CA ASP A 15 -8.63 5.71 22.52
C ASP A 15 -7.17 5.65 22.02
N VAL A 16 -6.19 5.50 22.93
CA VAL A 16 -4.78 5.32 22.56
C VAL A 16 -4.55 4.10 21.66
N TRP A 17 -5.30 3.02 21.88
CA TRP A 17 -5.22 1.80 21.08
C TRP A 17 -5.85 1.99 19.70
N LEU A 18 -6.87 2.84 19.59
CA LEU A 18 -7.52 3.13 18.32
C LEU A 18 -6.67 4.07 17.46
N GLU A 19 -6.03 5.06 18.09
CA GLU A 19 -5.21 6.05 17.42
C GLU A 19 -3.84 5.51 17.00
N SER A 20 -3.22 4.65 17.82
CA SER A 20 -1.84 4.19 17.60
C SER A 20 -1.73 2.91 16.77
N GLY A 21 -2.81 2.13 16.65
CA GLY A 21 -2.81 0.86 15.91
C GLY A 21 -2.84 1.02 14.40
N ASP A 22 -2.53 -0.05 13.66
CA ASP A 22 -2.77 -0.10 12.21
C ASP A 22 -4.26 0.13 11.92
N GLN A 23 -4.56 1.23 11.23
CA GLN A 23 -5.93 1.66 10.98
C GLN A 23 -6.74 0.62 10.17
N ARG A 24 -6.07 -0.19 9.34
CA ARG A 24 -6.71 -1.28 8.57
C ARG A 24 -7.21 -2.38 9.51
N VAL A 25 -6.49 -2.64 10.59
CA VAL A 25 -6.80 -3.65 11.61
C VAL A 25 -7.90 -3.12 12.52
N VAL A 26 -7.68 -1.97 13.14
CA VAL A 26 -8.57 -1.41 14.18
C VAL A 26 -9.98 -1.14 13.66
N GLN A 27 -10.10 -0.64 12.43
CA GLN A 27 -11.39 -0.23 11.86
C GLN A 27 -12.21 -1.39 11.29
N ARG A 28 -11.59 -2.52 10.94
CA ARG A 28 -12.25 -3.58 10.15
C ARG A 28 -12.24 -4.95 10.81
N LEU A 29 -11.25 -5.27 11.64
CA LEU A 29 -11.18 -6.59 12.25
C LEU A 29 -12.04 -6.65 13.53
N PRO A 30 -12.95 -7.63 13.64
CA PRO A 30 -13.74 -7.81 14.85
C PRO A 30 -12.83 -8.00 16.07
N GLY A 31 -13.14 -7.32 17.18
CA GLY A 31 -12.35 -7.43 18.40
C GLY A 31 -11.04 -6.61 18.43
N PHE A 32 -10.77 -5.79 17.42
CA PHE A 32 -9.66 -4.82 17.46
C PHE A 32 -10.15 -3.39 17.75
N GLY A 33 -11.39 -3.06 17.38
CA GLY A 33 -12.00 -1.73 17.62
C GLY A 33 -12.38 -1.43 19.08
N SER A 34 -12.10 -2.34 20.02
CA SER A 34 -12.28 -2.13 21.47
C SER A 34 -10.95 -2.03 22.23
N GLY A 35 -9.82 -2.07 21.52
CA GLY A 35 -8.49 -2.07 22.13
C GLY A 35 -8.16 -3.35 22.88
N LEU A 36 -7.19 -3.26 23.80
CA LEU A 36 -6.65 -4.41 24.55
C LEU A 36 -7.68 -5.15 25.42
N GLN A 37 -8.85 -4.56 25.61
CA GLN A 37 -9.97 -5.14 26.36
C GLN A 37 -10.41 -6.48 25.79
N THR A 38 -10.46 -6.61 24.46
CA THR A 38 -10.95 -7.83 23.82
C THR A 38 -10.12 -9.07 24.15
N PRO A 39 -8.79 -9.10 23.90
CA PRO A 39 -7.98 -10.27 24.25
C PRO A 39 -7.93 -10.52 25.76
N ILE A 40 -7.94 -9.48 26.60
CA ILE A 40 -7.98 -9.62 28.06
C ILE A 40 -9.28 -10.31 28.50
N LEU A 41 -10.43 -9.84 28.01
CA LEU A 41 -11.73 -10.43 28.34
C LEU A 41 -11.81 -11.89 27.86
N ALA A 42 -11.29 -12.20 26.66
CA ALA A 42 -11.24 -13.56 26.16
C ALA A 42 -10.42 -14.48 27.10
N VAL A 43 -9.25 -14.03 27.56
CA VAL A 43 -8.41 -14.76 28.51
C VAL A 43 -9.10 -14.91 29.88
N LEU A 44 -9.72 -13.86 30.40
CA LEU A 44 -10.44 -13.93 31.68
C LEU A 44 -11.61 -14.92 31.62
N ILE A 45 -12.40 -14.88 30.55
CA ILE A 45 -13.49 -15.84 30.31
C ILE A 45 -12.92 -17.27 30.25
N TYR A 46 -11.85 -17.47 29.50
CA TYR A 46 -11.17 -18.76 29.39
C TYR A 46 -10.69 -19.28 30.76
N LEU A 47 -9.98 -18.47 31.54
CA LEU A 47 -9.46 -18.87 32.85
C LEU A 47 -10.58 -19.20 33.84
N VAL A 48 -11.62 -18.37 33.91
CA VAL A 48 -12.81 -18.64 34.74
C VAL A 48 -13.50 -19.92 34.30
N LEU A 49 -13.61 -20.15 32.99
CA LEU A 49 -14.22 -21.35 32.44
C LEU A 49 -13.47 -22.62 32.87
N VAL A 50 -12.15 -22.67 32.68
CA VAL A 50 -11.35 -23.90 32.89
C VAL A 50 -10.93 -24.12 34.34
N LEU A 51 -10.78 -23.07 35.15
CA LEU A 51 -10.36 -23.18 36.54
C LEU A 51 -11.53 -23.26 37.52
N LYS A 52 -12.69 -22.72 37.18
CA LYS A 52 -13.85 -22.63 38.08
C LYS A 52 -15.10 -23.29 37.53
N VAL A 53 -15.63 -22.79 36.42
CA VAL A 53 -16.96 -23.20 35.92
C VAL A 53 -17.01 -24.68 35.54
N ILE A 54 -16.07 -25.17 34.73
CA ILE A 54 -16.04 -26.57 34.30
C ILE A 54 -15.72 -27.48 35.49
N PRO A 55 -14.67 -27.26 36.30
CA PRO A 55 -14.40 -28.08 37.47
C PRO A 55 -15.57 -28.19 38.44
N ASP A 56 -16.25 -27.07 38.75
CA ASP A 56 -17.42 -27.06 39.64
C ASP A 56 -18.58 -27.87 39.06
N ARG A 57 -18.91 -27.67 37.78
CA ARG A 57 -19.96 -28.43 37.07
C ARG A 57 -19.64 -29.92 36.95
N MET A 58 -18.35 -30.26 36.86
CA MET A 58 -17.88 -31.64 36.74
C MET A 58 -17.61 -32.30 38.09
N ARG A 59 -17.68 -31.58 39.22
CA ARG A 59 -17.34 -32.12 40.56
C ARG A 59 -18.04 -33.45 40.84
N HIS A 60 -19.34 -33.51 40.57
CA HIS A 60 -20.20 -34.67 40.80
C HIS A 60 -20.48 -35.51 39.52
N ARG A 61 -19.80 -35.25 38.41
CA ARG A 61 -19.98 -35.98 37.14
C ARG A 61 -18.78 -36.88 36.85
N GLU A 62 -18.99 -37.97 36.13
CA GLU A 62 -17.88 -38.79 35.63
C GLU A 62 -17.12 -38.06 34.51
N PRO A 63 -15.82 -38.38 34.29
CA PRO A 63 -15.06 -37.82 33.18
C PRO A 63 -15.71 -38.13 31.82
N LEU A 64 -15.84 -37.12 30.95
CA LEU A 64 -16.45 -37.34 29.63
C LEU A 64 -15.53 -38.11 28.68
N GLU A 65 -16.07 -39.09 27.96
CA GLU A 65 -15.36 -39.83 26.91
C GLU A 65 -15.37 -39.07 25.57
N LEU A 66 -14.48 -38.08 25.43
CA LEU A 66 -14.42 -37.19 24.26
C LEU A 66 -13.42 -37.63 23.17
N ARG A 67 -13.24 -38.94 22.96
CA ARG A 67 -12.21 -39.47 22.06
C ARG A 67 -12.35 -38.97 20.61
N TYR A 68 -13.51 -39.17 20.00
CA TYR A 68 -13.77 -38.77 18.61
C TYR A 68 -13.78 -37.24 18.44
N PRO A 69 -14.44 -36.45 19.31
CA PRO A 69 -14.35 -34.99 19.24
C PRO A 69 -12.91 -34.46 19.28
N ILE A 70 -12.08 -34.98 20.19
CA ILE A 70 -10.67 -34.58 20.31
C ILE A 70 -9.89 -34.99 19.05
N MET A 71 -10.15 -36.17 18.50
CA MET A 71 -9.50 -36.63 17.27
C MET A 71 -9.85 -35.73 16.08
N CYS A 72 -11.13 -35.43 15.87
CA CYS A 72 -11.59 -34.53 14.80
C CYS A 72 -11.00 -33.11 14.96
N TYR A 73 -11.00 -32.59 16.18
CA TYR A 73 -10.41 -31.30 16.51
C TYR A 73 -8.90 -31.26 16.22
N ASN A 74 -8.14 -32.28 16.63
CA ASN A 74 -6.71 -32.32 16.35
C ASN A 74 -6.42 -32.46 14.85
N ILE A 75 -7.19 -33.27 14.11
CA ILE A 75 -7.06 -33.38 12.64
C ILE A 75 -7.34 -32.03 11.97
N LEU A 76 -8.40 -31.33 12.39
CA LEU A 76 -8.71 -30.00 11.89
C LEU A 76 -7.55 -29.03 12.13
N LEU A 77 -6.96 -29.03 13.33
CA LEU A 77 -5.80 -28.19 13.63
C LEU A 77 -4.54 -28.56 12.84
N VAL A 78 -4.33 -29.84 12.53
CA VAL A 78 -3.25 -30.27 11.62
C VAL A 78 -3.44 -29.68 10.23
N LEU A 79 -4.67 -29.71 9.70
CA LEU A 79 -4.98 -29.16 8.37
C LEU A 79 -4.83 -27.64 8.34
N ILE A 80 -5.37 -26.94 9.34
CA ILE A 80 -5.30 -25.48 9.44
C ILE A 80 -3.84 -25.02 9.57
N ASN A 81 -3.08 -25.60 10.51
CA ASN A 81 -1.68 -25.24 10.70
C ASN A 81 -0.81 -25.65 9.50
N GLY A 82 -1.10 -26.80 8.88
CA GLY A 82 -0.43 -27.21 7.65
C GLY A 82 -0.61 -26.18 6.53
N PHE A 83 -1.84 -25.70 6.34
CA PHE A 83 -2.13 -24.62 5.39
C PHE A 83 -1.31 -23.35 5.68
N TYR A 84 -1.30 -22.86 6.93
CA TYR A 84 -0.54 -21.65 7.28
C TYR A 84 0.96 -21.83 7.11
N PHE A 85 1.50 -23.00 7.46
CA PHE A 85 2.92 -23.30 7.24
C PHE A 85 3.29 -23.20 5.77
N PHE A 86 2.56 -23.88 4.88
CA PHE A 86 2.84 -23.84 3.45
C PHE A 86 2.60 -22.47 2.85
N HIS A 87 1.54 -21.78 3.26
CA HIS A 87 1.22 -20.43 2.81
C HIS A 87 2.36 -19.46 3.14
N GLU A 88 2.80 -19.40 4.41
CA GLU A 88 3.85 -18.47 4.82
C GLU A 88 5.22 -18.86 4.26
N LEU A 89 5.51 -20.15 4.12
CA LEU A 89 6.75 -20.62 3.48
C LEU A 89 6.88 -20.08 2.04
N LEU A 90 5.79 -20.11 1.27
CA LEU A 90 5.73 -19.55 -0.08
C LEU A 90 5.72 -18.02 -0.05
N ALA A 91 4.97 -17.40 0.86
CA ALA A 91 4.87 -15.95 0.96
C ALA A 91 6.22 -15.29 1.30
N LEU A 92 7.04 -15.98 2.11
CA LEU A 92 8.40 -15.57 2.51
C LEU A 92 9.48 -15.90 1.47
N ASP A 93 9.10 -16.43 0.31
CA ASP A 93 10.05 -16.89 -0.73
C ASP A 93 11.09 -17.86 -0.13
N PHE A 94 10.60 -18.90 0.55
CA PHE A 94 11.42 -19.89 1.26
C PHE A 94 12.42 -19.28 2.25
N GLY A 95 12.04 -18.14 2.86
CA GLY A 95 12.85 -17.42 3.84
C GLY A 95 13.75 -16.33 3.25
N ARG A 96 13.83 -16.18 1.93
CA ARG A 96 14.67 -15.14 1.29
C ARG A 96 14.25 -13.72 1.72
N LYS A 97 12.94 -13.49 1.86
CA LYS A 97 12.41 -12.18 2.28
C LYS A 97 12.75 -11.82 3.73
N LEU A 98 13.08 -12.81 4.58
CA LEU A 98 13.45 -12.56 5.97
C LEU A 98 14.77 -11.79 6.11
N ILE A 99 15.63 -11.86 5.09
CA ILE A 99 16.99 -11.27 5.15
C ILE A 99 17.11 -10.07 4.19
N ALA A 100 16.40 -10.12 3.06
CA ALA A 100 16.60 -9.19 1.95
C ALA A 100 15.53 -8.09 1.82
N ASP A 101 14.35 -8.25 2.43
CA ASP A 101 13.22 -7.34 2.22
C ASP A 101 12.41 -7.12 3.50
N PHE A 102 12.73 -6.04 4.21
CA PHE A 102 12.04 -5.57 5.42
C PHE A 102 10.93 -4.56 5.15
N LYS A 103 10.63 -4.28 3.88
CA LYS A 103 9.72 -3.20 3.53
C LYS A 103 8.28 -3.67 3.66
N ILE A 104 7.41 -2.77 4.11
CA ILE A 104 6.01 -3.07 4.42
C ILE A 104 5.09 -2.16 3.59
N PRO A 105 3.97 -2.67 3.03
CA PRO A 105 2.93 -1.84 2.42
C PRO A 105 2.52 -0.67 3.34
N PRO A 106 2.39 0.57 2.82
CA PRO A 106 1.96 1.69 3.64
C PRO A 106 0.57 1.46 4.23
N ASP A 107 0.31 2.08 5.37
CA ASP A 107 -0.95 1.92 6.11
C ASP A 107 -2.17 2.34 5.29
N THR A 108 -1.96 3.18 4.27
CA THR A 108 -2.97 3.64 3.31
C THR A 108 -3.16 2.68 2.12
N GLU A 109 -2.27 1.71 1.91
CA GLU A 109 -2.41 0.76 0.81
C GLU A 109 -3.58 -0.19 1.07
N TRP A 110 -4.51 -0.19 0.11
CA TRP A 110 -5.68 -1.05 0.10
C TRP A 110 -5.79 -1.85 -1.21
N SER A 111 -4.79 -2.70 -1.45
CA SER A 111 -4.83 -3.65 -2.57
C SER A 111 -5.59 -4.94 -2.18
N PRO A 112 -6.16 -5.68 -3.15
CA PRO A 112 -6.79 -6.97 -2.89
C PRO A 112 -5.87 -7.95 -2.15
N GLY A 113 -4.56 -7.88 -2.41
CA GLY A 113 -3.55 -8.67 -1.69
C GLY A 113 -3.47 -8.31 -0.21
N VAL A 114 -3.38 -7.02 0.13
CA VAL A 114 -3.36 -6.54 1.52
C VAL A 114 -4.64 -6.94 2.27
N HIS A 115 -5.81 -6.84 1.63
CA HIS A 115 -7.08 -7.28 2.24
C HIS A 115 -7.13 -8.79 2.48
N TRP A 116 -6.60 -9.58 1.55
CA TRP A 116 -6.49 -11.03 1.71
C TRP A 116 -5.56 -11.40 2.86
N GLU A 117 -4.39 -10.78 2.94
CA GLU A 117 -3.44 -10.99 4.05
C GLU A 117 -4.03 -10.60 5.40
N LEU A 118 -4.75 -9.48 5.48
CA LEU A 118 -5.43 -9.03 6.70
C LEU A 118 -6.42 -10.09 7.21
N LYS A 119 -7.21 -10.68 6.30
CA LYS A 119 -8.15 -11.76 6.64
C LYS A 119 -7.44 -13.02 7.09
N LEU A 120 -6.33 -13.39 6.43
CA LEU A 120 -5.54 -14.57 6.79
C LEU A 120 -4.93 -14.43 8.19
N VAL A 121 -4.32 -13.29 8.48
CA VAL A 121 -3.70 -13.05 9.80
C VAL A 121 -4.76 -13.00 10.90
N TYR A 122 -5.95 -12.45 10.63
CA TYR A 122 -7.08 -12.54 11.55
C TYR A 122 -7.56 -13.98 11.76
N ALA A 123 -7.69 -14.76 10.70
CA ALA A 123 -8.07 -16.17 10.80
C ALA A 123 -7.00 -16.99 11.54
N TYR A 124 -5.71 -16.65 11.40
CA TYR A 124 -4.64 -17.24 12.19
C TYR A 124 -4.79 -16.89 13.68
N TYR A 125 -5.07 -15.62 14.01
CA TYR A 125 -5.35 -15.21 15.39
C TYR A 125 -6.50 -16.02 16.01
N MET A 126 -7.56 -16.27 15.23
CA MET A 126 -8.66 -17.11 15.69
C MET A 126 -8.23 -18.53 16.06
N THR A 127 -7.18 -19.08 15.44
CA THR A 127 -6.62 -20.38 15.85
C THR A 127 -6.05 -20.35 17.27
N LYS A 128 -5.46 -19.23 17.71
CA LYS A 128 -4.95 -19.09 19.09
C LYS A 128 -6.09 -19.08 20.12
N ILE A 129 -7.25 -18.55 19.73
CA ILE A 129 -8.46 -18.63 20.55
C ILE A 129 -9.03 -20.05 20.53
N MET A 130 -8.98 -20.74 19.39
CA MET A 130 -9.37 -22.16 19.30
C MET A 130 -8.49 -23.04 20.18
N ASP A 131 -7.19 -22.76 20.29
CA ASP A 131 -6.23 -23.50 21.12
C ASP A 131 -6.66 -23.54 22.62
N PHE A 132 -7.51 -22.62 23.10
CA PHE A 132 -8.11 -22.69 24.44
C PHE A 132 -8.91 -23.99 24.68
N MET A 133 -9.46 -24.56 23.61
CA MET A 133 -10.24 -25.79 23.66
C MET A 133 -9.42 -26.99 24.16
N ASP A 134 -8.09 -26.99 24.00
CA ASP A 134 -7.20 -28.02 24.54
C ASP A 134 -7.40 -28.19 26.06
N THR A 135 -7.46 -27.04 26.75
CA THR A 135 -7.61 -26.99 28.20
C THR A 135 -9.03 -27.33 28.63
N VAL A 136 -10.02 -26.92 27.83
CA VAL A 136 -11.43 -27.28 28.03
C VAL A 136 -11.58 -28.81 27.97
N PHE A 137 -10.96 -29.48 26.99
CA PHE A 137 -10.95 -30.94 26.91
C PHE A 137 -10.27 -31.58 28.12
N PHE A 138 -9.15 -31.04 28.61
CA PHE A 138 -8.51 -31.55 29.83
C PHE A 138 -9.42 -31.42 31.06
N ALA A 139 -10.10 -30.28 31.21
CA ALA A 139 -11.01 -30.02 32.32
C ALA A 139 -12.24 -30.95 32.28
N LEU A 140 -12.88 -31.10 31.12
CA LEU A 140 -14.03 -32.01 30.94
C LEU A 140 -13.67 -33.49 31.13
N ARG A 141 -12.42 -33.87 30.88
CA ARG A 141 -11.90 -35.23 31.10
C ARG A 141 -11.31 -35.44 32.50
N LYS A 142 -11.41 -34.45 33.39
CA LYS A 142 -10.80 -34.46 34.74
C LYS A 142 -9.29 -34.77 34.72
N ARG A 143 -8.57 -34.37 33.66
CA ARG A 143 -7.12 -34.57 33.52
C ARG A 143 -6.34 -33.38 34.07
N HIS A 144 -6.58 -33.03 35.34
CA HIS A 144 -5.99 -31.84 35.98
C HIS A 144 -4.46 -31.80 35.94
N ARG A 145 -3.79 -32.97 35.93
CA ARG A 145 -2.32 -33.05 35.79
C ARG A 145 -1.79 -32.46 34.46
N GLN A 146 -2.62 -32.39 33.43
CA GLN A 146 -2.27 -31.78 32.14
C GLN A 146 -2.48 -30.25 32.15
N ILE A 147 -3.32 -29.73 33.04
CA ILE A 147 -3.55 -28.30 33.24
C ILE A 147 -2.45 -27.75 34.14
N THR A 148 -1.26 -27.61 33.56
CA THR A 148 -0.09 -27.06 34.27
C THR A 148 -0.09 -25.53 34.22
N PHE A 149 0.64 -24.90 35.15
CA PHE A 149 0.87 -23.45 35.10
C PHE A 149 1.46 -23.02 33.76
N LEU A 150 2.47 -23.75 33.26
CA LEU A 150 3.12 -23.45 31.98
C LEU A 150 2.12 -23.47 30.81
N HIS A 151 1.23 -24.46 30.77
CA HIS A 151 0.18 -24.58 29.75
C HIS A 151 -0.77 -23.38 29.78
N LEU A 152 -1.34 -23.07 30.95
CA LEU A 152 -2.27 -21.95 31.12
C LEU A 152 -1.64 -20.60 30.83
N TYR A 153 -0.39 -20.39 31.29
CA TYR A 153 0.39 -19.20 31.03
C TYR A 153 0.62 -19.03 29.53
N HIS A 154 1.10 -20.07 28.85
CA HIS A 154 1.37 -20.06 27.42
C HIS A 154 0.12 -19.70 26.60
N HIS A 155 -1.00 -20.42 26.77
CA HIS A 155 -2.20 -20.16 25.98
C HIS A 155 -2.76 -18.76 26.24
N SER A 156 -2.76 -18.30 27.50
CA SER A 156 -3.20 -16.95 27.86
C SER A 156 -2.33 -15.86 27.22
N VAL A 157 -1.01 -15.96 27.36
CA VAL A 157 -0.07 -14.93 26.91
C VAL A 157 0.03 -14.89 25.38
N VAL A 158 0.09 -16.05 24.72
CA VAL A 158 0.20 -16.11 23.25
C VAL A 158 -1.02 -15.50 22.57
N ALA A 159 -2.23 -15.65 23.14
CA ALA A 159 -3.42 -14.98 22.60
C ALA A 159 -3.29 -13.45 22.65
N VAL A 160 -2.82 -12.89 23.77
CA VAL A 160 -2.62 -11.44 23.92
C VAL A 160 -1.49 -10.93 23.03
N LEU A 161 -0.36 -11.64 22.98
CA LEU A 161 0.78 -11.27 22.13
C LEU A 161 0.45 -11.33 20.64
N ALA A 162 -0.32 -12.33 20.21
CA ALA A 162 -0.80 -12.41 18.83
C ALA A 162 -1.69 -11.22 18.48
N TRP A 163 -2.61 -10.84 19.38
CA TRP A 163 -3.43 -9.64 19.20
C TRP A 163 -2.56 -8.37 19.08
N LEU A 164 -1.58 -8.19 19.98
CA LEU A 164 -0.69 -7.04 19.97
C LEU A 164 0.16 -6.95 18.70
N ALA A 165 0.70 -8.07 18.23
CA ALA A 165 1.51 -8.10 17.01
C ALA A 165 0.70 -7.69 15.77
N ILE A 166 -0.56 -8.15 15.68
CA ILE A 166 -1.47 -7.81 14.58
C ILE A 166 -1.93 -6.35 14.68
N TRP A 167 -2.30 -5.92 15.88
CA TRP A 167 -2.70 -4.54 16.17
C TRP A 167 -1.63 -3.55 15.76
N TYR A 168 -0.36 -3.86 16.06
CA TYR A 168 0.76 -3.01 15.72
C TYR A 168 0.97 -2.96 14.20
N ARG A 169 1.35 -4.10 13.59
CA ARG A 169 1.58 -4.26 12.15
C ARG A 169 1.45 -5.73 11.74
N PHE A 170 0.35 -6.08 11.07
CA PHE A 170 0.02 -7.48 10.75
C PHE A 170 0.90 -8.14 9.68
N ASN A 171 1.65 -7.36 8.90
CA ASN A 171 2.39 -7.80 7.72
C ASN A 171 3.92 -7.83 7.91
N MET A 172 4.41 -7.61 9.14
CA MET A 172 5.84 -7.63 9.46
C MET A 172 6.47 -9.02 9.24
N GLN A 173 7.71 -9.05 8.76
CA GLN A 173 8.50 -10.25 8.53
C GLN A 173 8.70 -11.10 9.80
N PRO A 174 9.02 -10.52 10.99
CA PRO A 174 9.06 -11.29 12.25
C PRO A 174 7.74 -11.99 12.58
N LEU A 175 6.59 -11.34 12.34
CA LEU A 175 5.28 -11.95 12.59
C LEU A 175 5.01 -13.10 11.60
N ARG A 176 5.35 -12.94 10.32
CA ARG A 176 5.24 -14.01 9.33
C ARG A 176 6.13 -15.21 9.65
N LEU A 177 7.37 -14.97 10.07
CA LEU A 177 8.27 -16.02 10.56
C LEU A 177 7.65 -16.75 11.77
N PHE A 178 7.05 -15.99 12.70
CA PHE A 178 6.36 -16.55 13.84
C PHE A 178 5.22 -17.49 13.44
N ILE A 179 4.34 -17.03 12.56
CA ILE A 179 3.22 -17.82 12.02
C ILE A 179 3.76 -19.08 11.35
N MET A 180 4.76 -18.96 10.47
CA MET A 180 5.34 -20.09 9.74
C MET A 180 5.87 -21.18 10.68
N LEU A 181 6.78 -20.83 11.61
CA LEU A 181 7.39 -21.83 12.48
C LEU A 181 6.40 -22.36 13.52
N ASN A 182 5.56 -21.51 14.11
CA ASN A 182 4.56 -21.97 15.09
C ASN A 182 3.58 -22.95 14.43
N SER A 183 3.09 -22.64 13.23
CA SER A 183 2.22 -23.54 12.49
C SER A 183 2.90 -24.86 12.13
N PHE A 184 4.17 -24.86 11.72
CA PHE A 184 4.91 -26.11 11.50
C PHE A 184 4.94 -26.99 12.76
N VAL A 185 5.34 -26.40 13.89
CA VAL A 185 5.41 -27.12 15.17
C VAL A 185 4.02 -27.59 15.62
N HIS A 186 2.99 -26.77 15.44
CA HIS A 186 1.61 -27.13 15.76
C HIS A 186 1.08 -28.25 14.85
N THR A 187 1.42 -28.29 13.56
CA THR A 187 1.09 -29.42 12.68
C THR A 187 1.67 -30.73 13.21
N VAL A 188 2.93 -30.72 13.64
CA VAL A 188 3.59 -31.92 14.22
C VAL A 188 2.99 -32.30 15.57
N MET A 189 2.78 -31.32 16.46
CA MET A 189 2.23 -31.53 17.80
C MET A 189 0.79 -32.04 17.78
N TYR A 190 -0.11 -31.39 17.03
CA TYR A 190 -1.49 -31.84 16.89
C TYR A 190 -1.58 -33.15 16.10
N GLY A 191 -0.64 -33.41 15.18
CA GLY A 191 -0.50 -34.71 14.53
C GLY A 191 -0.21 -35.82 15.54
N TYR A 192 0.72 -35.59 16.46
CA TYR A 192 0.97 -36.51 17.57
C TYR A 192 -0.28 -36.70 18.46
N TYR A 193 -1.01 -35.62 18.78
CA TYR A 193 -2.22 -35.73 19.60
C TYR A 193 -3.35 -36.49 18.90
N ALA A 194 -3.56 -36.28 17.59
CA ALA A 194 -4.51 -37.04 16.77
C ALA A 194 -4.16 -38.53 16.78
N LEU A 195 -2.90 -38.89 16.51
CA LEU A 195 -2.42 -40.27 16.54
C LEU A 195 -2.56 -40.89 17.94
N SER A 196 -2.29 -40.12 19.00
CA SER A 196 -2.45 -40.60 20.38
C SER A 196 -3.91 -40.90 20.73
N ALA A 197 -4.87 -40.21 20.09
CA ALA A 197 -6.30 -40.45 20.27
C ALA A 197 -6.79 -41.71 19.52
N MET A 198 -6.01 -42.29 18.60
CA MET A 198 -6.34 -43.55 17.90
C MET A 198 -6.20 -44.80 18.77
N GLY A 199 -5.80 -44.66 20.03
CA GLY A 199 -5.81 -45.73 21.03
C GLY A 199 -4.47 -46.47 21.17
N LYS A 200 -4.45 -47.49 22.05
CA LYS A 200 -3.21 -48.19 22.46
C LYS A 200 -2.45 -48.83 21.30
N GLY A 201 -3.15 -49.27 20.25
CA GLY A 201 -2.55 -49.88 19.06
C GLY A 201 -1.64 -48.93 18.28
N VAL A 202 -1.94 -47.63 18.27
CA VAL A 202 -1.12 -46.59 17.62
C VAL A 202 -0.13 -45.97 18.59
N GLN A 203 -0.52 -45.75 19.86
CA GLN A 203 0.31 -45.11 20.88
C GLN A 203 1.69 -45.76 21.06
N LYS A 204 1.79 -47.08 20.90
CA LYS A 204 3.06 -47.82 21.00
C LYS A 204 4.12 -47.38 19.97
N TYR A 205 3.71 -46.82 18.82
CA TYR A 205 4.62 -46.35 17.78
C TYR A 205 5.04 -44.87 17.96
N LEU A 206 4.49 -44.17 18.96
CA LEU A 206 4.74 -42.74 19.20
C LEU A 206 5.97 -42.49 20.09
N TRP A 207 7.07 -43.20 19.82
CA TRP A 207 8.34 -43.11 20.58
C TRP A 207 9.03 -41.74 20.45
N TRP A 208 8.68 -40.98 19.41
CA TRP A 208 9.33 -39.71 19.05
C TRP A 208 8.77 -38.48 19.80
N LYS A 209 7.94 -38.68 20.84
CA LYS A 209 7.39 -37.59 21.67
C LYS A 209 8.46 -36.59 22.13
N ARG A 210 9.65 -37.08 22.50
CA ARG A 210 10.77 -36.24 22.99
C ARG A 210 11.27 -35.24 21.93
N TYR A 211 11.20 -35.60 20.65
CA TYR A 211 11.66 -34.73 19.56
C TYR A 211 10.69 -33.57 19.30
N ILE A 212 9.41 -33.71 19.67
CA ILE A 212 8.44 -32.61 19.59
C ILE A 212 8.85 -31.47 20.53
N THR A 213 9.26 -31.80 21.76
CA THR A 213 9.73 -30.81 22.72
C THR A 213 11.04 -30.16 22.27
N GLN A 214 11.96 -30.94 21.67
CA GLN A 214 13.17 -30.38 21.07
C GLN A 214 12.84 -29.41 19.93
N LEU A 215 11.87 -29.76 19.08
CA LEU A 215 11.43 -28.91 17.98
C LEU A 215 10.83 -27.58 18.47
N GLN A 216 10.02 -27.61 19.53
CA GLN A 216 9.50 -26.41 20.20
C GLN A 216 10.62 -25.50 20.72
N LEU A 217 11.68 -26.08 21.31
CA LEU A 217 12.82 -25.31 21.81
C LEU A 217 13.63 -24.70 20.65
N VAL A 218 13.87 -25.46 19.58
CA VAL A 218 14.57 -24.97 18.38
C VAL A 218 13.81 -23.80 17.76
N GLN A 219 12.47 -23.83 17.70
CA GLN A 219 11.66 -22.72 17.23
C GLN A 219 12.00 -21.41 17.98
N PHE A 220 12.09 -21.44 19.32
CA PHE A 220 12.42 -20.25 20.10
C PHE A 220 13.84 -19.75 19.85
N VAL A 221 14.81 -20.67 19.72
CA VAL A 221 16.20 -20.31 19.39
C VAL A 221 16.27 -19.61 18.04
N VAL A 222 15.52 -20.09 17.03
CA VAL A 222 15.47 -19.47 15.70
C VAL A 222 14.88 -18.07 15.77
N PHE A 223 13.81 -17.83 16.54
CA PHE A 223 13.26 -16.48 16.70
C PHE A 223 14.23 -15.52 17.37
N ILE A 224 14.92 -15.96 18.42
CA ILE A 224 15.91 -15.13 19.11
C ILE A 224 17.06 -14.79 18.17
N ALA A 225 17.60 -15.77 17.45
CA ALA A 225 18.66 -15.56 16.47
C ALA A 225 18.24 -14.60 15.36
N TYR A 226 17.01 -14.73 14.86
CA TYR A 226 16.46 -13.82 13.87
C TYR A 226 16.30 -12.40 14.41
N GLY A 227 15.80 -12.23 15.64
CA GLY A 227 15.69 -10.91 16.27
C GLY A 227 17.05 -10.22 16.42
N VAL A 228 18.07 -10.96 16.85
CA VAL A 228 19.46 -10.44 16.93
C VAL A 228 19.99 -10.07 15.55
N MET A 229 19.73 -10.88 14.52
CA MET A 229 20.14 -10.57 13.15
C MET A 229 19.51 -9.27 12.63
N VAL A 230 18.20 -9.08 12.84
CA VAL A 230 17.48 -7.87 12.42
C VAL A 230 18.04 -6.62 13.13
N GLU A 231 18.33 -6.73 14.43
CA GLU A 231 18.94 -5.66 15.21
C GLU A 231 20.33 -5.29 14.67
N LEU A 232 21.18 -6.29 14.41
CA LEU A 232 22.52 -6.09 13.86
C LEU A 232 22.52 -5.48 12.45
N GLN A 233 21.45 -5.68 11.68
CA GLN A 233 21.27 -5.06 10.37
C GLN A 233 20.82 -3.59 10.44
N GLY A 234 20.52 -3.07 11.63
CA GLY A 234 20.09 -1.68 11.81
C GLY A 234 18.73 -1.39 11.14
N VAL A 235 17.86 -2.40 11.04
CA VAL A 235 16.53 -2.23 10.46
C VAL A 235 15.73 -1.30 11.39
N PRO A 236 15.19 -0.16 10.88
CA PRO A 236 14.41 0.74 11.72
C PRO A 236 13.18 0.03 12.28
N PHE A 237 12.86 0.28 13.55
CA PHE A 237 11.64 -0.20 14.19
C PHE A 237 10.77 0.99 14.64
N PRO A 238 9.54 1.16 14.11
CA PRO A 238 8.86 0.28 13.13
C PRO A 238 9.57 0.24 11.76
N PRO A 239 9.44 -0.88 11.01
CA PRO A 239 9.94 -0.94 9.64
C PRO A 239 9.34 0.20 8.83
N GLU A 240 10.17 0.93 8.08
CA GLU A 240 9.68 1.96 7.17
C GLU A 240 8.61 1.31 6.27
N SER A 241 7.38 1.83 6.35
CA SER A 241 6.44 1.59 5.25
C SER A 241 7.12 2.05 3.96
N TYR A 242 6.74 1.49 2.82
CA TYR A 242 6.95 2.21 1.57
C TYR A 242 6.13 3.50 1.67
N SER A 243 6.66 4.50 2.36
CA SER A 243 6.09 5.81 2.36
C SER A 243 6.12 6.24 0.90
N PHE A 244 5.02 6.85 0.50
CA PHE A 244 5.08 7.84 -0.54
C PHE A 244 6.07 8.89 -0.03
N LYS A 245 7.39 8.67 -0.19
CA LYS A 245 8.33 9.76 -0.19
C LYS A 245 7.98 10.53 -1.46
N SER A 246 6.99 11.43 -1.36
CA SER A 246 7.17 12.70 -2.05
C SER A 246 8.58 13.11 -1.68
N ALA A 247 9.43 13.33 -2.67
CA ALA A 247 10.77 13.82 -2.43
C ALA A 247 10.67 14.89 -1.33
N GLU A 248 11.46 14.72 -0.26
CA GLU A 248 11.50 15.67 0.85
C GLU A 248 11.52 17.08 0.26
N SER A 249 10.79 18.00 0.89
CA SER A 249 10.61 19.41 0.48
C SER A 249 11.90 20.05 -0.10
N ASP A 250 13.07 19.63 0.38
CA ASP A 250 14.38 20.14 -0.01
C ASP A 250 14.97 19.53 -1.31
N THR A 251 14.30 18.55 -1.93
CA THR A 251 14.81 17.79 -3.10
C THR A 251 13.85 17.74 -4.30
N CYS A 252 12.58 18.11 -4.13
CA CYS A 252 11.64 18.24 -5.23
C CYS A 252 11.81 19.57 -6.00
N GLY A 253 11.33 19.64 -7.25
CA GLY A 253 11.26 20.89 -8.01
C GLY A 253 12.60 21.48 -8.45
N MET A 254 13.73 20.82 -8.15
CA MET A 254 15.06 21.29 -8.57
C MET A 254 15.19 21.27 -10.09
N ARG A 255 15.52 22.43 -10.66
CA ARG A 255 15.92 22.61 -12.06
C ARG A 255 17.42 22.82 -12.15
N ASN A 256 17.98 22.74 -13.37
CA ASN A 256 19.39 23.04 -13.61
C ASN A 256 19.74 24.45 -13.06
N LYS A 257 20.81 24.56 -12.25
CA LYS A 257 21.22 25.82 -11.59
C LYS A 257 21.57 26.95 -12.59
N ASN A 258 21.79 26.61 -13.86
CA ASN A 258 22.02 27.59 -14.93
C ASN A 258 20.73 28.25 -15.46
N ASP A 259 19.55 27.80 -15.02
CA ASP A 259 18.22 28.33 -15.41
C ASP A 259 17.56 29.21 -14.35
N VAL A 260 18.31 29.70 -13.35
CA VAL A 260 17.81 30.84 -12.54
C VAL A 260 17.67 32.03 -13.48
N VAL A 261 16.45 32.20 -13.97
CA VAL A 261 16.00 33.34 -14.76
C VAL A 261 16.54 34.60 -14.12
N LYS A 262 17.54 35.21 -14.79
CA LYS A 262 17.80 36.64 -14.65
C LYS A 262 16.46 37.33 -14.86
N LYS A 263 15.90 37.84 -13.76
CA LYS A 263 14.64 38.59 -13.71
C LYS A 263 14.76 39.80 -14.64
N LYS A 264 14.40 39.61 -15.92
CA LYS A 264 14.13 40.61 -16.99
C LYS A 264 14.00 39.87 -18.33
N SER A 265 12.90 39.17 -18.57
CA SER A 265 12.50 38.86 -19.94
C SER A 265 11.88 40.14 -20.53
N LYS A 266 12.61 40.72 -21.49
CA LYS A 266 12.21 41.87 -22.27
C LYS A 266 11.17 41.40 -23.28
N ILE A 267 10.00 42.03 -23.29
CA ILE A 267 8.93 41.78 -24.27
C ILE A 267 9.46 42.17 -25.65
N ILE A 268 9.57 41.22 -26.57
CA ILE A 268 9.81 41.50 -27.99
C ILE A 268 8.77 40.71 -28.77
N GLY A 269 7.87 41.43 -29.44
CA GLY A 269 6.92 40.83 -30.38
C GLY A 269 7.64 40.30 -31.60
N ALA A 270 7.35 39.06 -31.98
CA ALA A 270 7.75 38.50 -33.26
C ALA A 270 6.62 37.64 -33.82
N LYS A 271 6.09 38.09 -34.96
CA LYS A 271 5.25 37.30 -35.88
C LYS A 271 6.06 36.11 -36.39
N GLY A 272 5.54 34.90 -36.25
CA GLY A 272 6.12 33.68 -36.84
C GLY A 272 5.13 32.53 -36.79
N PHE A 273 4.78 32.00 -37.97
CA PHE A 273 3.89 30.86 -38.19
C PHE A 273 4.49 29.56 -37.60
N GLY A 274 3.65 28.71 -37.00
CA GLY A 274 3.96 27.31 -36.63
C GLY A 274 4.40 27.05 -35.18
N ARG A 275 3.91 27.83 -34.21
CA ARG A 275 4.17 27.63 -32.76
C ARG A 275 2.85 27.64 -31.99
N ILE A 276 2.80 26.97 -30.84
CA ILE A 276 1.88 27.34 -29.75
C ILE A 276 1.90 28.86 -29.68
N VAL A 277 0.76 29.55 -29.79
CA VAL A 277 0.78 31.02 -29.87
C VAL A 277 1.45 31.56 -28.58
N GLY A 278 2.61 32.19 -28.74
CA GLY A 278 3.45 32.67 -27.64
C GLY A 278 4.34 31.64 -26.91
N GLY A 279 4.44 30.40 -27.37
CA GLY A 279 5.30 29.34 -26.79
C GLY A 279 6.70 29.24 -27.40
N GLU A 280 7.60 28.53 -26.71
CA GLU A 280 8.98 28.27 -27.16
C GLU A 280 9.44 26.84 -26.82
N ASP A 281 10.50 26.37 -27.49
CA ASP A 281 11.17 25.11 -27.17
C ASP A 281 11.69 25.14 -25.73
N ALA A 282 11.39 24.10 -24.95
CA ALA A 282 11.97 23.91 -23.63
C ALA A 282 13.44 23.52 -23.75
N LYS A 283 14.29 24.10 -22.90
CA LYS A 283 15.71 23.74 -22.86
C LYS A 283 15.89 22.30 -22.37
N PRO A 284 16.95 21.60 -22.81
CA PRO A 284 17.32 20.30 -22.25
C PRO A 284 17.28 20.33 -20.73
N HIS A 285 16.55 19.39 -20.13
CA HIS A 285 16.45 19.22 -18.66
C HIS A 285 15.72 20.34 -17.90
N GLU A 286 15.00 21.24 -18.59
CA GLU A 286 14.26 22.32 -17.94
C GLU A 286 13.11 21.83 -17.04
N PHE A 287 12.51 20.69 -17.39
CA PHE A 287 11.41 20.04 -16.66
C PHE A 287 11.75 18.56 -16.39
N PRO A 288 12.65 18.27 -15.44
CA PRO A 288 13.19 16.92 -15.22
C PRO A 288 12.17 15.91 -14.65
N TRP A 289 11.00 16.37 -14.24
CA TRP A 289 9.87 15.56 -13.80
C TRP A 289 8.89 15.18 -14.91
N LEU A 290 8.99 15.79 -16.09
CA LEU A 290 8.00 15.58 -17.15
C LEU A 290 8.21 14.21 -17.81
N VAL A 291 7.11 13.46 -17.99
CA VAL A 291 7.13 12.16 -18.66
C VAL A 291 6.15 12.09 -19.81
N SER A 292 6.47 11.22 -20.77
CA SER A 292 5.63 10.90 -21.92
C SER A 292 5.09 9.48 -21.75
N PHE A 293 3.77 9.34 -21.61
CA PHE A 293 3.12 8.05 -21.75
C PHE A 293 2.93 7.74 -23.23
N GLN A 294 3.46 6.59 -23.64
CA GLN A 294 3.43 6.13 -25.01
C GLN A 294 2.79 4.74 -25.09
N ILE A 295 2.05 4.47 -26.17
CA ILE A 295 1.39 3.19 -26.42
C ILE A 295 1.83 2.62 -27.75
N TYR A 296 2.14 1.33 -27.78
CA TYR A 296 2.39 0.59 -29.01
C TYR A 296 1.08 0.27 -29.72
N LEU A 297 0.93 0.71 -30.97
CA LEU A 297 -0.24 0.47 -31.80
C LEU A 297 0.08 -0.55 -32.90
N PRO A 298 -0.33 -1.83 -32.74
CA PRO A 298 0.04 -2.90 -33.68
C PRO A 298 -0.38 -2.64 -35.12
N LYS A 299 -1.53 -1.97 -35.32
CA LYS A 299 -2.06 -1.66 -36.66
C LYS A 299 -1.21 -0.67 -37.46
N ARG A 300 -0.39 0.14 -36.79
CA ARG A 300 0.45 1.18 -37.39
C ARG A 300 1.94 0.91 -37.23
N ASP A 301 2.29 -0.20 -36.58
CA ASP A 301 3.65 -0.59 -36.21
C ASP A 301 4.49 0.57 -35.65
N ARG A 302 3.88 1.36 -34.75
CA ARG A 302 4.52 2.54 -34.16
C ARG A 302 4.11 2.76 -32.71
N ILE A 303 4.99 3.43 -31.99
CA ILE A 303 4.75 3.91 -30.62
C ILE A 303 4.25 5.35 -30.71
N GLU A 304 3.10 5.64 -30.09
CA GLU A 304 2.53 6.98 -30.08
C GLU A 304 2.42 7.52 -28.65
N HIS A 305 2.83 8.79 -28.47
CA HIS A 305 2.50 9.54 -27.26
C HIS A 305 1.00 9.81 -27.18
N PHE A 306 0.39 9.50 -26.04
CA PHE A 306 -1.03 9.75 -25.81
C PHE A 306 -1.31 10.65 -24.61
N CYS A 307 -0.44 10.67 -23.59
CA CYS A 307 -0.61 11.52 -22.42
C CYS A 307 0.71 11.94 -21.78
N GLY A 308 0.69 13.08 -21.08
CA GLY A 308 1.78 13.51 -20.21
C GLY A 308 1.61 13.03 -18.76
N GLY A 309 2.65 13.24 -17.96
CA GLY A 309 2.61 13.04 -16.51
C GLY A 309 3.78 13.73 -15.82
N SER A 310 3.78 13.72 -14.50
CA SER A 310 4.89 14.23 -13.69
C SER A 310 5.37 13.21 -12.67
N ILE A 311 6.68 13.09 -12.52
CA ILE A 311 7.32 12.25 -11.50
C ILE A 311 7.08 12.90 -10.12
N ILE A 312 6.49 12.15 -9.19
CA ILE A 312 6.24 12.63 -7.81
C ILE A 312 6.95 11.79 -6.75
N SER A 313 7.42 10.59 -7.12
CA SER A 313 8.30 9.75 -6.30
C SER A 313 9.23 8.92 -7.18
N ASP A 314 10.11 8.14 -6.56
CA ASP A 314 10.94 7.12 -7.23
C ASP A 314 10.15 6.05 -8.02
N ARG A 315 8.83 5.97 -7.89
CA ARG A 315 7.99 4.97 -8.56
C ARG A 315 6.63 5.48 -9.01
N TRP A 316 6.22 6.67 -8.61
CA TRP A 316 4.89 7.18 -8.88
C TRP A 316 4.92 8.36 -9.84
N ILE A 317 4.07 8.26 -10.86
CA ILE A 317 3.78 9.33 -11.82
C ILE A 317 2.35 9.80 -11.58
N ILE A 318 2.17 11.11 -11.40
CA ILE A 318 0.86 11.75 -11.41
C ILE A 318 0.44 12.08 -12.84
N THR A 319 -0.82 11.85 -13.17
CA THR A 319 -1.40 12.07 -14.49
C THR A 319 -2.93 12.22 -14.37
N ALA A 320 -3.62 12.37 -15.49
CA ALA A 320 -5.06 12.50 -15.54
C ALA A 320 -5.76 11.13 -15.55
N ALA A 321 -6.97 11.06 -14.99
CA ALA A 321 -7.80 9.86 -15.01
C ALA A 321 -8.24 9.50 -16.44
N HIS A 322 -8.59 10.51 -17.26
CA HIS A 322 -9.03 10.28 -18.65
C HIS A 322 -7.95 9.63 -19.53
N CYS A 323 -6.67 9.70 -19.15
CA CYS A 323 -5.60 9.02 -19.84
C CYS A 323 -5.69 7.49 -19.72
N PHE A 324 -6.33 6.99 -18.65
CA PHE A 324 -6.36 5.58 -18.30
C PHE A 324 -7.77 5.02 -18.08
N ASP A 325 -8.81 5.84 -18.18
CA ASP A 325 -10.19 5.42 -17.89
C ASP A 325 -10.69 4.29 -18.80
N LYS A 326 -10.17 4.22 -20.03
CA LYS A 326 -10.35 3.14 -21.02
C LYS A 326 -9.33 2.00 -20.91
N PHE A 327 -8.30 2.13 -20.07
CA PHE A 327 -7.19 1.19 -19.90
C PHE A 327 -7.09 0.74 -18.44
N ARG A 328 -8.06 -0.05 -17.97
CA ARG A 328 -8.19 -0.41 -16.54
C ARG A 328 -7.54 -1.74 -16.16
N LYS A 329 -7.11 -2.54 -17.14
CA LYS A 329 -6.59 -3.89 -16.89
C LYS A 329 -5.06 -3.93 -17.01
N PRO A 330 -4.38 -4.81 -16.25
CA PRO A 330 -2.93 -4.97 -16.36
C PRO A 330 -2.44 -5.29 -17.79
N GLU A 331 -3.26 -5.96 -18.59
CA GLU A 331 -2.94 -6.31 -19.98
C GLU A 331 -2.83 -5.09 -20.90
N ASP A 332 -3.58 -4.01 -20.60
CA ASP A 332 -3.56 -2.78 -21.37
C ASP A 332 -2.22 -2.06 -21.21
N TRP A 333 -1.69 -2.07 -19.98
CA TRP A 333 -0.46 -1.36 -19.62
C TRP A 333 0.81 -2.06 -20.12
N LYS A 334 0.74 -3.36 -20.44
CA LYS A 334 1.87 -4.10 -21.04
C LYS A 334 2.30 -3.54 -22.40
N LYS A 335 1.41 -2.81 -23.08
CA LYS A 335 1.67 -2.15 -24.37
C LYS A 335 2.14 -0.71 -24.20
N MET A 336 2.30 -0.23 -22.97
CA MET A 336 2.63 1.15 -22.66
C MET A 336 4.05 1.29 -22.13
N VAL A 337 4.66 2.41 -22.47
CA VAL A 337 5.99 2.82 -21.99
C VAL A 337 5.88 4.22 -21.40
N VAL A 338 6.53 4.42 -20.26
CA VAL A 338 6.73 5.74 -19.66
C VAL A 338 8.14 6.19 -20.00
N LYS A 339 8.25 7.19 -20.87
CA LYS A 339 9.53 7.76 -21.30
C LYS A 339 9.84 9.02 -20.50
N MET A 340 11.06 9.13 -19.97
CA MET A 340 11.50 10.25 -19.14
C MET A 340 12.97 10.63 -19.39
N GLY A 341 13.37 11.82 -18.91
CA GLY A 341 14.75 12.32 -19.01
C GLY A 341 15.14 12.79 -20.41
N THR A 342 14.18 13.19 -21.25
CA THR A 342 14.43 13.66 -22.63
C THR A 342 13.56 14.87 -22.99
N ASN A 343 14.07 15.70 -23.89
CA ASN A 343 13.34 16.79 -24.53
C ASN A 343 12.80 16.41 -25.93
N GLN A 344 13.06 15.19 -26.39
CA GLN A 344 12.60 14.69 -27.69
C GLN A 344 11.77 13.42 -27.52
N ILE A 345 10.59 13.40 -28.14
CA ILE A 345 9.61 12.31 -27.98
C ILE A 345 10.15 10.95 -28.47
N ASN A 346 11.03 10.99 -29.47
CA ASN A 346 11.64 9.83 -30.12
C ASN A 346 13.10 9.56 -29.70
N ASP A 347 13.62 10.24 -28.67
CA ASP A 347 15.00 9.99 -28.20
C ASP A 347 15.13 8.53 -27.73
N THR A 348 16.09 7.82 -28.31
CA THR A 348 16.41 6.41 -27.99
C THR A 348 17.24 6.27 -26.73
N ARG A 349 17.86 7.37 -26.26
CA ARG A 349 18.68 7.43 -25.05
C ARG A 349 17.85 7.78 -23.81
N ALA A 350 16.56 8.05 -23.98
CA ALA A 350 15.63 8.30 -22.90
C ALA A 350 15.42 7.07 -22.01
N PHE A 351 15.03 7.29 -20.76
CA PHE A 351 14.77 6.22 -19.82
C PHE A 351 13.34 5.73 -20.00
N ASN A 352 13.19 4.44 -20.29
CA ASN A 352 11.91 3.80 -20.52
C ASN A 352 11.54 2.95 -19.29
N HIS A 353 10.38 3.22 -18.71
CA HIS A 353 9.81 2.44 -17.62
C HIS A 353 8.50 1.77 -18.06
N THR A 354 8.16 0.68 -17.38
CA THR A 354 6.87 0.00 -17.56
C THR A 354 5.96 0.26 -16.38
N ILE A 355 4.65 0.24 -16.62
CA ILE A 355 3.63 0.46 -15.60
C ILE A 355 3.30 -0.87 -14.93
N SER A 356 3.29 -0.88 -13.59
CA SER A 356 2.87 -2.03 -12.77
C SER A 356 1.42 -1.92 -12.33
N LYS A 357 0.96 -0.69 -12.04
CA LYS A 357 -0.40 -0.41 -11.54
C LYS A 357 -0.83 0.99 -11.93
N VAL A 358 -2.11 1.17 -12.23
CA VAL A 358 -2.75 2.48 -12.31
C VAL A 358 -3.85 2.58 -11.26
N VAL A 359 -3.88 3.69 -10.52
CA VAL A 359 -4.92 4.02 -9.54
C VAL A 359 -5.65 5.26 -10.06
N ILE A 360 -6.89 5.08 -10.50
CA ILE A 360 -7.77 6.18 -10.90
C ILE A 360 -8.54 6.62 -9.66
N HIS A 361 -8.72 7.94 -9.47
CA HIS A 361 -9.48 8.46 -8.36
C HIS A 361 -10.92 7.91 -8.35
N ASP A 362 -11.38 7.39 -7.21
CA ASP A 362 -12.68 6.69 -7.09
C ASP A 362 -13.89 7.54 -7.47
N LYS A 363 -13.75 8.88 -7.37
CA LYS A 363 -14.77 9.87 -7.73
C LYS A 363 -14.58 10.47 -9.13
N TRP A 364 -13.73 9.90 -9.99
CA TRP A 364 -13.57 10.33 -11.37
C TRP A 364 -14.91 10.26 -12.11
N ASN A 365 -15.29 11.34 -12.79
CA ASN A 365 -16.52 11.42 -13.56
C ASN A 365 -16.24 12.00 -14.95
N VAL A 366 -16.45 11.19 -15.98
CA VAL A 366 -16.20 11.55 -17.37
C VAL A 366 -17.11 12.67 -17.88
N SER A 367 -18.33 12.80 -17.35
CA SER A 367 -19.30 13.81 -17.82
C SER A 367 -18.99 15.20 -17.25
N THR A 368 -18.56 15.28 -16.00
CA THR A 368 -18.23 16.54 -15.34
C THR A 368 -16.74 16.87 -15.37
N GLN A 369 -15.90 15.94 -15.81
CA GLN A 369 -14.43 16.06 -15.76
C GLN A 369 -13.91 16.32 -14.33
N SER A 370 -14.69 15.95 -13.32
CA SER A 370 -14.36 16.18 -11.91
C SER A 370 -13.48 15.05 -11.37
N ASN A 371 -12.50 15.40 -10.53
CA ASN A 371 -11.50 14.46 -10.00
C ASN A 371 -10.69 13.74 -11.11
N ASP A 372 -10.27 14.48 -12.15
CA ASP A 372 -9.46 13.96 -13.27
C ASP A 372 -8.01 13.69 -12.86
N ILE A 373 -7.80 12.74 -11.96
CA ILE A 373 -6.49 12.43 -11.41
C ILE A 373 -6.29 10.92 -11.31
N ALA A 374 -5.10 10.49 -11.71
CA ALA A 374 -4.64 9.13 -11.57
C ALA A 374 -3.16 9.08 -11.18
N LEU A 375 -2.78 7.96 -10.57
CA LEU A 375 -1.41 7.63 -10.22
C LEU A 375 -0.99 6.37 -10.97
N ALA A 376 0.07 6.47 -11.77
CA ALA A 376 0.69 5.33 -12.42
C ALA A 376 1.95 4.91 -11.64
N MET A 377 1.95 3.68 -11.13
CA MET A 377 3.08 3.06 -10.47
C MET A 377 3.97 2.38 -11.50
N LEU A 378 5.26 2.65 -11.45
CA LEU A 378 6.26 2.01 -12.29
C LEU A 378 6.64 0.63 -11.74
N LYS A 379 7.07 -0.28 -12.62
CA LYS A 379 7.58 -1.61 -12.23
C LYS A 379 8.99 -1.53 -11.65
N GLN A 380 9.83 -0.67 -12.20
CA GLN A 380 11.19 -0.40 -11.74
C GLN A 380 11.26 0.98 -11.06
N GLN A 381 12.07 1.08 -10.00
CA GLN A 381 12.40 2.36 -9.36
C GLN A 381 13.19 3.25 -10.34
N ILE A 382 12.87 4.55 -10.31
CA ILE A 382 13.60 5.61 -10.99
C ILE A 382 14.88 5.87 -10.21
N ILE A 383 16.00 5.87 -10.92
CA ILE A 383 17.27 6.33 -10.37
C ILE A 383 17.35 7.82 -10.70
N PHE A 384 17.15 8.67 -9.68
CA PHE A 384 17.24 10.12 -9.87
C PHE A 384 18.66 10.52 -10.28
N LYS A 385 18.72 11.44 -11.24
CA LYS A 385 19.97 11.96 -11.79
C LYS A 385 19.92 13.47 -11.72
N THR A 386 20.81 14.06 -10.93
CA THR A 386 20.87 15.51 -10.69
C THR A 386 22.07 16.18 -11.36
N ASP A 387 22.89 15.43 -12.11
CA ASP A 387 24.02 15.97 -12.86
C ASP A 387 23.54 16.66 -14.15
N ALA A 388 23.81 17.95 -14.27
CA ALA A 388 23.47 18.80 -15.40
C ALA A 388 24.26 18.47 -16.69
N ASN A 389 25.36 17.72 -16.59
CA ASN A 389 26.16 17.28 -17.74
C ASN A 389 25.64 15.95 -18.35
N GLN A 390 24.57 15.38 -17.79
CA GLN A 390 23.88 14.16 -18.26
C GLN A 390 22.36 14.37 -18.27
N TYR A 391 21.60 13.29 -18.49
CA TYR A 391 20.14 13.28 -18.36
C TYR A 391 19.70 13.60 -16.93
N MET A 392 18.97 14.71 -16.73
CA MET A 392 18.37 15.05 -15.44
C MET A 392 16.99 14.41 -15.28
N ILE A 393 16.78 13.73 -14.16
CA ILE A 393 15.49 13.14 -13.77
C ILE A 393 15.27 13.45 -12.29
N ASN A 394 14.17 14.12 -11.98
CA ASN A 394 13.81 14.48 -10.62
C ASN A 394 12.28 14.57 -10.45
N THR A 395 11.81 14.73 -9.22
CA THR A 395 10.39 14.88 -8.88
C THR A 395 9.90 16.33 -8.95
N VAL A 396 8.63 16.55 -9.25
CA VAL A 396 7.93 17.81 -9.01
C VAL A 396 7.44 17.88 -7.55
N CYS A 397 7.37 19.08 -6.99
CA CYS A 397 6.73 19.29 -5.68
C CYS A 397 5.20 19.25 -5.81
N LEU A 398 4.53 18.71 -4.80
CA LEU A 398 3.08 18.76 -4.68
C LEU A 398 2.66 19.94 -3.81
N ALA A 399 1.52 20.55 -4.15
CA ALA A 399 0.93 21.61 -3.33
C ALA A 399 0.34 21.03 -2.03
N GLU A 400 0.36 21.82 -0.96
CA GLU A 400 -0.31 21.47 0.28
C GLU A 400 -1.84 21.46 0.12
N LYS A 401 -2.51 20.69 0.97
CA LYS A 401 -3.97 20.61 0.95
C LYS A 401 -4.58 21.98 1.26
N GLY A 402 -5.45 22.45 0.37
CA GLY A 402 -6.12 23.75 0.50
C GLY A 402 -5.29 24.93 -0.03
N HIS A 403 -4.15 24.67 -0.68
CA HIS A 403 -3.41 25.70 -1.39
C HIS A 403 -4.18 26.15 -2.64
N GLU A 404 -4.50 27.43 -2.71
CA GLU A 404 -5.15 28.04 -3.86
C GLU A 404 -4.12 28.51 -4.90
N PRO A 405 -4.30 28.18 -6.19
CA PRO A 405 -3.37 28.56 -7.24
C PRO A 405 -3.35 30.09 -7.43
N THR A 406 -2.16 30.67 -7.59
CA THR A 406 -2.00 32.13 -7.81
C THR A 406 -0.92 32.42 -8.86
N GLY A 407 -1.01 33.58 -9.52
CA GLY A 407 0.04 34.08 -10.41
C GLY A 407 0.05 33.44 -11.81
N TYR A 408 1.23 33.00 -12.25
CA TYR A 408 1.48 32.47 -13.58
C TYR A 408 1.93 31.02 -13.51
N PHE A 409 1.52 30.22 -14.49
CA PHE A 409 1.86 28.81 -14.63
C PHE A 409 2.72 28.60 -15.86
N THR A 410 3.55 27.56 -15.84
CA THR A 410 4.23 27.08 -17.03
C THR A 410 3.58 25.79 -17.48
N VAL A 411 3.04 25.79 -18.70
CA VAL A 411 2.53 24.60 -19.37
C VAL A 411 3.66 24.05 -20.20
N ALA A 412 3.93 22.75 -20.09
CA ALA A 412 4.96 22.07 -20.86
C ALA A 412 4.44 20.71 -21.34
N GLY A 413 4.81 20.32 -22.57
CA GLY A 413 4.38 19.03 -23.12
C GLY A 413 4.73 18.83 -24.59
N PHE A 414 4.38 17.64 -25.09
CA PHE A 414 4.55 17.20 -26.49
C PHE A 414 3.22 17.25 -27.25
N GLY A 415 2.40 18.26 -26.93
CA GLY A 415 1.06 18.46 -27.50
C GLY A 415 1.08 18.78 -28.99
N GLN A 416 -0.11 18.90 -29.57
CA GLN A 416 -0.28 19.33 -30.96
C GLN A 416 0.02 20.83 -31.08
N LEU A 417 0.84 21.22 -32.05
CA LEU A 417 1.29 22.61 -32.21
C LEU A 417 0.21 23.52 -32.82
N GLY A 418 -0.83 22.95 -33.43
CA GLY A 418 -1.99 23.62 -34.01
C GLY A 418 -3.05 22.63 -34.49
N GLU A 419 -4.26 23.10 -34.83
CA GLU A 419 -5.44 22.28 -35.17
C GLU A 419 -5.19 21.25 -36.30
N HIS A 420 -4.23 21.53 -37.19
CA HIS A 420 -3.82 20.65 -38.29
C HIS A 420 -2.32 20.34 -38.34
N GLU A 421 -1.58 20.70 -37.29
CA GLU A 421 -0.14 20.46 -37.23
C GLU A 421 0.16 19.12 -36.54
N SER A 422 1.37 18.59 -36.78
CA SER A 422 1.85 17.41 -36.07
C SER A 422 2.09 17.71 -34.58
N LYS A 423 2.15 16.64 -33.77
CA LYS A 423 2.62 16.75 -32.38
C LYS A 423 4.06 17.26 -32.37
N ALA A 424 4.40 18.04 -31.35
CA ALA A 424 5.73 18.56 -31.18
C ALA A 424 6.75 17.43 -30.99
N GLU A 425 7.80 17.40 -31.80
CA GLU A 425 8.92 16.46 -31.61
C GLU A 425 9.78 16.85 -30.41
N ASN A 426 9.97 18.16 -30.23
CA ASN A 426 10.65 18.78 -29.10
C ASN A 426 9.65 19.21 -28.03
N LEU A 427 10.05 19.08 -26.76
CA LEU A 427 9.28 19.55 -25.61
C LEU A 427 9.03 21.05 -25.74
N GLN A 428 7.77 21.47 -25.73
CA GLN A 428 7.39 22.88 -25.74
C GLN A 428 7.10 23.38 -24.34
N LYS A 429 7.20 24.69 -24.15
CA LYS A 429 6.70 25.37 -22.95
C LYS A 429 6.00 26.70 -23.29
N LEU A 430 5.07 27.09 -22.44
CA LEU A 430 4.34 28.36 -22.48
C LEU A 430 4.07 28.85 -21.06
N VAL A 431 4.17 30.16 -20.83
CA VAL A 431 3.76 30.78 -19.56
C VAL A 431 2.36 31.37 -19.72
N VAL A 432 1.44 31.02 -18.82
CA VAL A 432 0.03 31.45 -18.85
C VAL A 432 -0.41 32.02 -17.50
N PRO A 433 -1.27 33.05 -17.45
CA PRO A 433 -1.81 33.57 -16.21
C PRO A 433 -2.92 32.66 -15.65
N LEU A 434 -3.17 32.75 -14.34
CA LEU A 434 -4.42 32.26 -13.74
C LEU A 434 -5.61 33.00 -14.35
N TYR A 435 -6.63 32.24 -14.75
CA TYR A 435 -7.88 32.78 -15.29
C TYR A 435 -9.00 32.66 -14.26
N ASP A 436 -9.87 33.67 -14.19
CA ASP A 436 -10.97 33.71 -13.23
C ASP A 436 -11.92 32.52 -13.39
N HIS A 437 -12.10 31.75 -12.31
CA HIS A 437 -12.87 30.50 -12.32
C HIS A 437 -14.36 30.71 -12.64
N LYS A 438 -14.96 31.84 -12.22
CA LYS A 438 -16.37 32.13 -12.51
C LYS A 438 -16.56 32.41 -14.00
N LYS A 439 -15.71 33.28 -14.56
CA LYS A 439 -15.72 33.58 -16.01
C LYS A 439 -15.46 32.33 -16.83
N CYS A 440 -14.53 31.49 -16.40
CA CYS A 440 -14.26 30.20 -17.04
C CYS A 440 -15.50 29.29 -17.04
N THR A 441 -16.14 29.15 -15.88
CA THR A 441 -17.36 28.34 -15.73
C THR A 441 -18.50 28.83 -16.61
N GLU A 442 -18.66 30.15 -16.75
CA GLU A 442 -19.65 30.74 -17.64
C GLU A 442 -19.35 30.47 -19.12
N ASN A 443 -18.10 30.67 -19.54
CA ASN A 443 -17.67 30.45 -20.92
C ASN A 443 -17.81 28.98 -21.34
N TYR A 444 -17.51 28.03 -20.45
CA TYR A 444 -17.54 26.60 -20.75
C TYR A 444 -18.86 25.91 -20.37
N LYS A 445 -19.85 26.63 -19.85
CA LYS A 445 -21.14 26.09 -19.35
C LYS A 445 -21.88 25.20 -20.36
N LYS A 446 -21.72 25.46 -21.66
CA LYS A 446 -22.34 24.68 -22.75
C LYS A 446 -21.63 23.36 -23.05
N TYR A 447 -20.37 23.21 -22.62
CA TYR A 447 -19.51 22.07 -22.98
C TYR A 447 -19.21 21.17 -21.78
N VAL A 448 -18.94 21.77 -20.62
CA VAL A 448 -18.60 21.03 -19.40
C VAL A 448 -19.13 21.75 -18.17
N LYS A 449 -19.61 20.97 -17.20
CA LYS A 449 -19.96 21.49 -15.88
C LYS A 449 -18.72 21.46 -14.99
N LEU A 450 -17.98 22.57 -14.97
CA LEU A 450 -16.81 22.73 -14.09
C LEU A 450 -17.22 22.64 -12.61
N SER A 451 -16.33 22.09 -11.80
CA SER A 451 -16.48 21.92 -10.36
C SER A 451 -15.35 22.62 -9.61
N ASP A 452 -15.49 22.70 -8.28
CA ASP A 452 -14.44 23.24 -7.39
C ASP A 452 -13.14 22.41 -7.41
N THR A 453 -13.13 21.24 -8.10
CA THR A 453 -11.91 20.43 -8.33
C THR A 453 -11.12 20.88 -9.56
N ASN A 454 -11.54 21.95 -10.23
CA ASN A 454 -10.93 22.49 -11.45
C ASN A 454 -10.47 23.94 -11.24
N PHE A 455 -9.39 24.35 -11.89
CA PHE A 455 -9.01 25.75 -12.04
C PHE A 455 -8.71 26.05 -13.51
N CYS A 456 -8.70 27.34 -13.88
CA CYS A 456 -8.49 27.76 -15.25
C CYS A 456 -7.23 28.62 -15.37
N ALA A 457 -6.51 28.48 -16.46
CA ALA A 457 -5.31 29.25 -16.77
C ALA A 457 -5.20 29.43 -18.29
N GLY A 458 -4.66 30.57 -18.74
CA GLY A 458 -4.59 30.96 -20.16
C GLY A 458 -5.73 31.87 -20.62
N GLY A 459 -5.93 31.97 -21.94
CA GLY A 459 -7.06 32.69 -22.54
C GLY A 459 -7.02 34.23 -22.42
N GLN A 460 -5.84 34.81 -22.19
CA GLN A 460 -5.62 36.26 -22.19
C GLN A 460 -4.52 36.66 -23.19
N GLY A 461 -4.90 37.44 -24.22
CA GLY A 461 -3.98 37.89 -25.28
C GLY A 461 -3.60 36.78 -26.25
N ASP A 462 -2.37 36.84 -26.79
CA ASP A 462 -1.83 35.86 -27.75
C ASP A 462 -1.24 34.60 -27.06
N HIS A 463 -1.60 34.32 -25.81
CA HIS A 463 -1.01 33.22 -25.02
C HIS A 463 -2.07 32.18 -24.67
N ASP A 464 -2.17 31.13 -25.48
CA ASP A 464 -3.07 30.00 -25.25
C ASP A 464 -2.36 28.65 -25.42
N THR A 465 -2.81 27.68 -24.62
CA THR A 465 -2.25 26.32 -24.53
C THR A 465 -2.54 25.46 -25.76
N CYS A 466 -3.57 25.83 -26.52
CA CYS A 466 -3.94 25.25 -27.81
C CYS A 466 -4.29 26.40 -28.78
N MET A 467 -3.89 26.32 -30.05
CA MET A 467 -4.38 27.28 -31.05
C MET A 467 -5.89 27.09 -31.23
N VAL A 468 -6.69 28.00 -30.68
CA VAL A 468 -7.97 28.36 -31.28
C VAL A 468 -7.75 29.78 -31.79
N TRP A 469 -7.89 29.99 -33.10
CA TRP A 469 -7.68 31.29 -33.71
C TRP A 469 -8.56 32.35 -33.01
N CYS A 470 -7.96 33.20 -32.18
CA CYS A 470 -8.55 34.45 -31.76
C CYS A 470 -8.52 35.44 -32.94
N HIS A 471 -9.44 35.27 -33.88
CA HIS A 471 -9.83 36.34 -34.77
C HIS A 471 -11.35 36.35 -34.87
N LEU A 472 -11.95 37.38 -34.25
CA LEU A 472 -13.28 37.92 -34.53
C LEU A 472 -14.44 36.90 -34.50
N ASP A 473 -15.27 37.05 -33.47
CA ASP A 473 -16.52 36.32 -33.27
C ASP A 473 -16.37 34.81 -33.09
N CYS A 474 -16.86 34.32 -31.95
CA CYS A 474 -17.07 32.90 -31.72
C CYS A 474 -18.52 32.56 -32.11
N PRO A 475 -18.83 32.16 -33.36
CA PRO A 475 -20.00 31.35 -33.65
C PRO A 475 -19.57 29.97 -34.16
N ALA A 476 -20.05 28.95 -33.46
CA ALA A 476 -20.41 27.62 -33.94
C ALA A 476 -19.36 26.77 -34.68
N LEU A 477 -19.36 25.47 -34.35
CA LEU A 477 -19.56 24.31 -35.27
C LEU A 477 -19.21 23.05 -34.44
N LYS A 478 -20.21 22.22 -34.14
CA LYS A 478 -20.68 21.02 -34.87
C LYS A 478 -19.84 19.79 -34.61
#